data_AF-A0A6N6KAP6-F1
#
_entry.id   AF-A0A6N6KAP6-F1
#
_cell.length_a   1.000
_cell.length_b   1.000
_cell.length_c   1.000
_cell.angle_alpha   90.00
_cell.angle_beta   90.00
_cell.angle_gamma   90.00
#
_symmetry.space_group_name_H-M   'P 1'
#
loop_
_entity.id
_entity.type
_entity.pdbx_description
1 polymer ?
#
loop_
_entity_poly.entity_id
_entity_poly.type
_entity_poly.pdbx_seq_one_letter_code
_entity_poly.pdbx_strand_id
1 'polypeptide(L)' 'MGKMTFVFEYEDGKEPPVSAGLEFMGGKIVAAAFRDALEEPEVSNEAGPDPDWLDKIRNRS' A
#
# COMPACT_ATOMS: atom_id res chain seq x y z
N MET A 1 7.80 12.82 13.99
CA MET A 1 6.35 13.03 13.81
C MET A 1 5.74 11.69 13.43
N GLY A 2 4.75 11.21 14.20
CA GLY A 2 4.07 9.94 13.89
C GLY A 2 3.13 10.09 12.68
N LYS A 3 2.91 8.99 11.96
CA LYS A 3 1.87 8.87 10.94
C LYS A 3 0.66 8.16 11.58
N MET A 4 -0.55 8.60 11.26
CA MET A 4 -1.80 7.96 11.68
C MET A 4 -2.59 7.54 10.46
N THR A 5 -3.31 6.42 10.55
CA THR A 5 -4.21 5.92 9.50
C THR A 5 -5.65 6.13 9.96
N PHE A 6 -6.46 6.72 9.10
CA PHE A 6 -7.90 6.89 9.31
C PHE A 6 -8.64 6.01 8.32
N VAL A 7 -9.74 5.41 8.79
CA VAL A 7 -10.68 4.65 7.96
C VAL A 7 -11.98 5.43 7.92
N PHE A 8 -12.52 5.63 6.71
CA PHE A 8 -13.74 6.37 6.47
C PHE A 8 -14.75 5.46 5.80
N GLU A 9 -15.97 5.44 6.32
CA GLU A 9 -17.10 4.77 5.69
C GLU A 9 -17.84 5.77 4.79
N TYR A 10 -18.04 5.39 3.53
CA TYR A 10 -18.77 6.18 2.53
C TYR A 10 -20.07 5.45 2.15
N GLU A 11 -21.09 6.21 1.77
CA GLU A 11 -22.31 5.62 1.19
C GLU A 11 -21.98 4.83 -0.08
N ASP A 12 -22.74 3.76 -0.32
CA ASP A 12 -22.56 2.91 -1.50
C ASP A 12 -22.62 3.73 -2.79
N GLY A 13 -21.63 3.54 -3.66
CA GLY A 13 -21.45 4.29 -4.91
C GLY A 13 -20.81 5.69 -4.77
N LYS A 14 -20.41 6.13 -3.57
CA LYS A 14 -19.63 7.37 -3.40
C LYS A 14 -18.16 7.06 -3.13
N GLU A 15 -17.29 7.55 -4.00
CA GLU A 15 -15.84 7.47 -3.81
C GLU A 15 -15.32 8.70 -3.03
N PRO A 16 -14.33 8.53 -2.12
CA PRO A 16 -13.64 9.65 -1.51
C PRO A 16 -12.98 10.54 -2.57
N PRO A 17 -13.14 11.87 -2.51
CA PRO A 17 -12.39 12.77 -3.38
C PRO A 17 -10.90 12.73 -2.98
N VAL A 18 -10.08 12.00 -3.75
CA VAL A 18 -8.63 11.92 -3.56
C VAL A 18 -7.93 12.72 -4.66
N SER A 19 -7.15 13.73 -4.28
CA SER A 19 -6.39 14.56 -5.22
C SER A 19 -5.02 14.94 -4.68
N ALA A 20 -4.12 15.34 -5.58
CA ALA A 20 -2.80 15.83 -5.19
C ALA A 20 -2.93 17.13 -4.39
N GLY A 21 -2.27 17.20 -3.23
CA GLY A 21 -2.34 18.38 -2.37
C GLY A 21 -3.56 18.43 -1.46
N LEU A 22 -4.32 17.34 -1.35
CA LEU A 22 -5.40 17.24 -0.37
C LEU A 22 -4.85 17.35 1.05
N GLU A 23 -5.51 18.17 1.86
CA GLU A 23 -5.20 18.37 3.27
C GLU A 23 -6.34 17.85 4.14
N PHE A 24 -5.97 17.27 5.29
CA PHE A 24 -6.91 16.79 6.30
C PHE A 24 -6.43 17.25 7.68
N MET A 25 -7.26 18.02 8.39
CA MET A 25 -6.97 18.56 9.73
C MET A 25 -5.61 19.28 9.84
N GLY A 26 -5.19 20.01 8.81
CA GLY A 26 -3.90 20.72 8.77
C GLY A 26 -2.69 19.82 8.48
N GLY A 27 -2.91 18.54 8.19
CA GLY A 27 -1.91 17.62 7.67
C GLY A 27 -2.05 17.45 6.15
N LYS A 28 -0.93 17.26 5.46
CA LYS A 28 -0.92 16.89 4.04
C LYS A 28 -1.15 15.39 3.89
N ILE A 29 -2.12 15.00 3.07
CA ILE A 29 -2.28 13.58 2.71
C ILE A 29 -1.14 13.18 1.77
N VAL A 30 -0.29 12.27 2.25
CA VAL A 30 0.89 11.76 1.51
C VAL A 30 0.71 10.35 0.97
N ALA A 31 -0.35 9.64 1.41
CA ALA A 31 -0.70 8.31 0.96
C ALA A 31 -2.22 8.12 1.09
N ALA A 32 -2.82 7.46 0.11
CA ALA A 32 -4.19 6.98 0.13
C ALA A 32 -4.18 5.54 -0.41
N ALA A 33 -4.99 4.67 0.17
CA ALA A 33 -5.13 3.29 -0.27
C ALA A 33 -6.60 2.89 -0.21
N PHE A 34 -7.06 2.20 -1.25
CA PHE A 34 -8.39 1.60 -1.31
C PHE A 34 -8.24 0.13 -0.94
N ARG A 35 -8.26 -0.13 0.37
CA ARG A 35 -8.24 -1.48 0.96
C ARG A 35 -8.83 -1.41 2.36
N ASP A 36 -9.37 -2.52 2.84
CA ASP A 36 -9.72 -2.62 4.25
C ASP A 36 -8.42 -2.55 5.06
N ALA A 37 -8.33 -1.56 5.96
CA ALA A 37 -7.16 -1.38 6.81
C ALA A 37 -7.20 -2.26 8.07
N LEU A 38 -8.37 -2.85 8.36
CA LEU A 38 -8.57 -3.83 9.43
C LEU A 38 -8.25 -5.25 8.95
N GLU A 39 -8.29 -5.48 7.64
CA GLU A 39 -7.88 -6.74 7.03
C GLU A 39 -6.36 -6.87 7.13
N GLU A 40 -5.89 -7.97 7.74
CA GLU A 40 -4.46 -8.26 7.79
C GLU A 40 -3.92 -8.34 6.36
N PRO A 41 -2.81 -7.66 6.04
CA PRO A 41 -2.23 -7.81 4.71
C PRO A 41 -1.90 -9.28 4.51
N GLU A 42 -2.41 -9.88 3.42
CA GLU A 42 -1.95 -11.20 2.99
C GLU A 42 -0.44 -11.08 2.73
N VAL A 43 0.34 -11.49 3.72
CA VAL A 43 1.79 -11.63 3.57
C VAL A 43 1.95 -12.80 2.63
N SER A 44 2.28 -12.53 1.37
CA SER A 44 2.68 -13.58 0.45
C SER A 44 3.85 -14.32 1.10
N ASN A 45 3.56 -15.52 1.60
CA ASN A 45 4.52 -16.42 2.20
C ASN A 45 5.31 -17.18 1.12
N GLU A 46 5.18 -16.76 -0.15
CA GLU A 46 6.06 -17.18 -1.21
C GLU A 46 7.46 -16.74 -0.82
N ALA A 47 8.32 -17.73 -0.54
CA ALA A 47 9.74 -17.50 -0.43
C ALA A 47 10.16 -16.60 -1.60
N GLY A 48 10.66 -15.40 -1.29
CA GLY A 48 11.15 -14.49 -2.30
C GLY A 48 12.07 -15.22 -3.27
N PRO A 49 12.19 -14.75 -4.52
CA PRO A 49 12.98 -15.45 -5.53
C PRO A 49 14.34 -15.82 -4.95
N ASP A 50 14.68 -17.10 -5.01
CA ASP A 50 15.95 -17.68 -4.52
C ASP A 50 17.08 -16.67 -4.74
N PRO A 51 17.78 -16.17 -3.70
CA PRO A 51 18.74 -15.09 -3.85
C PRO A 51 19.82 -15.32 -4.93
N ASP A 52 20.08 -16.59 -5.28
CA ASP A 52 21.03 -16.97 -6.32
C ASP A 52 20.40 -17.09 -7.72
N TRP A 53 19.15 -16.65 -7.90
CA TRP A 53 18.42 -16.72 -9.18
C TRP A 53 19.15 -15.93 -10.29
N LEU A 54 19.74 -14.78 -9.93
CA LEU A 54 20.54 -13.96 -10.84
C LEU A 54 21.82 -14.67 -11.28
N ASP A 55 22.53 -15.31 -10.35
CA ASP A 55 23.76 -16.04 -10.64
C ASP A 55 23.48 -17.29 -11.49
N LYS A 56 22.38 -17.99 -11.25
CA LYS A 56 21.94 -19.14 -12.06
C LYS A 56 21.61 -18.75 -13.51
N ILE A 57 21.00 -17.58 -13.73
CA ILE A 57 20.73 -17.06 -15.09
C ILE A 57 22.03 -16.62 -15.75
N ARG A 58 22.89 -15.90 -15.02
CA ARG A 58 24.13 -15.33 -15.56
C ARG A 58 25.17 -16.38 -15.92
N ASN A 59 25.22 -17.48 -15.18
CA ASN A 59 26.20 -18.55 -15.37
C ASN A 59 25.66 -19.71 -16.23
N ARG A 60 24.53 -19.51 -16.93
CA ARG A 60 24.00 -20.45 -17.93
C ARG A 60 24.68 -20.19 -19.29
N SER A 61 25.97 -20.47 -19.38
CA SER A 61 26.75 -20.55 -20.62
C SER A 61 27.54 -21.84 -20.66
#